data_AF-A0A7Y1VG06-F1
#
_entry.id   AF-A0A7Y1VG06-F1
#
_cell.length_a   1.000
_cell.length_b   1.000
_cell.length_c   1.000
_cell.angle_alpha   90.00
_cell.angle_beta   90.00
_cell.angle_gamma   90.00
#
_symmetry.space_group_name_H-M   'P 1'
#
loop_
_entity.id
_entity.type
_entity.pdbx_description
1 polymer ?
#
loop_
_entity_poly.entity_id
_entity_poly.type
_entity_poly.pdbx_seq_one_letter_code
_entity_poly.pdbx_strand_id
1 'polypeptide(L)'
;MAGARSREVEAGPGNDRGNGHADTTSSIPAIYQQLLDPDDDELLWNPEDPAEVTDMGSIPRQHTPPPISLNAVLATLVVSAIAVLGITRVLTGPDRPVDVLGNSVQSTTSTSSPPATVAVPTTVTTTTLPPTTIPARTIAPIGDPIPIADIGMGAFGLGEFDFDIDFDFVAARLAASLGPPSDIVGPIESAGQYGTCAGSTIHAVRFGQLIIVGVEGSDGVRAFRSYRTDLSFEGEPSGLSTISGVKLGDTVASLKSTYSSLRVQFVQDPEDGVIFQLWRPSDGQLLLWGPVTSNEADGIVTGIYSPDSCGRG
;
A
#
# COMPACT_ATOMS: atom_id res chain seq x y z
N MET A 1 52.81 3.09 -59.73
CA MET A 1 53.87 2.10 -60.01
C MET A 1 53.93 1.18 -58.80
N ALA A 2 53.37 -0.03 -58.88
CA ALA A 2 54.10 -1.27 -59.22
C ALA A 2 55.22 -1.54 -58.19
N GLY A 3 55.33 -2.68 -57.49
CA GLY A 3 54.65 -3.96 -57.48
C GLY A 3 55.17 -4.78 -56.27
N ALA A 4 54.39 -5.75 -55.81
CA ALA A 4 54.70 -7.20 -55.83
C ALA A 4 55.64 -7.69 -54.70
N ARG A 5 55.12 -8.48 -53.73
CA ARG A 5 55.13 -9.99 -53.65
C ARG A 5 56.47 -10.53 -53.10
N SER A 6 56.61 -11.63 -52.36
CA SER A 6 55.77 -12.69 -51.79
C SER A 6 56.69 -13.59 -50.92
N ARG A 7 56.12 -14.27 -49.91
CA ARG A 7 56.44 -15.63 -49.38
C ARG A 7 55.59 -15.76 -48.11
N GLU A 8 54.51 -16.54 -48.00
CA GLU A 8 54.19 -17.93 -48.41
C GLU A 8 55.10 -18.98 -47.77
N VAL A 9 54.62 -19.54 -46.64
CA VAL A 9 54.80 -20.94 -46.24
C VAL A 9 53.49 -21.43 -45.59
N GLU A 10 53.03 -22.55 -46.15
CA GLU A 10 51.96 -23.50 -45.79
C GLU A 10 51.88 -23.85 -44.29
N ALA A 11 50.69 -23.92 -43.66
CA ALA A 11 49.61 -24.92 -43.74
C ALA A 11 49.88 -26.24 -42.98
N GLY A 12 49.04 -26.54 -41.98
CA GLY A 12 48.87 -27.89 -41.41
C GLY A 12 48.24 -27.91 -40.00
N PRO A 13 47.29 -28.83 -39.69
CA PRO A 13 46.12 -28.53 -38.87
C PRO A 13 46.11 -29.20 -37.48
N GLY A 14 45.33 -28.64 -36.54
CA GLY A 14 45.16 -29.20 -35.20
C GLY A 14 43.95 -28.63 -34.46
N ASN A 15 42.82 -29.31 -34.66
CA ASN A 15 41.52 -29.19 -34.01
C ASN A 15 41.59 -29.27 -32.46
N ASP A 16 40.92 -28.35 -31.76
CA ASP A 16 40.11 -28.56 -30.53
C ASP A 16 39.65 -27.19 -29.99
N ARG A 17 38.41 -26.75 -30.25
CA ARG A 17 37.19 -27.05 -29.48
C ARG A 17 37.34 -26.85 -27.97
N GLY A 18 36.98 -25.64 -27.52
CA GLY A 18 36.80 -25.30 -26.12
C GLY A 18 36.14 -23.92 -25.97
N ASN A 19 34.99 -23.71 -26.63
CA ASN A 19 34.18 -22.52 -26.44
C ASN A 19 33.43 -22.65 -25.09
N GLY A 20 34.01 -22.09 -24.03
CA GLY A 20 33.30 -21.87 -22.78
C GLY A 20 32.29 -20.74 -22.95
N HIS A 21 31.07 -21.11 -23.37
CA HIS A 21 29.90 -20.25 -23.32
C HIS A 21 29.52 -20.10 -21.84
N ALA A 22 29.82 -18.96 -21.25
CA ALA A 22 29.32 -18.62 -19.93
C ALA A 22 27.82 -18.30 -20.07
N ASP A 23 27.02 -19.34 -19.89
CA ASP A 23 25.57 -19.25 -19.66
C ASP A 23 25.36 -18.49 -18.33
N THR A 24 25.10 -17.19 -18.41
CA THR A 24 24.42 -16.45 -17.34
C THR A 24 22.92 -16.74 -17.44
N THR A 25 22.54 -17.97 -17.10
CA THR A 25 21.14 -18.33 -16.86
C THR A 25 20.75 -17.76 -15.50
N SER A 26 20.07 -16.61 -15.53
CA SER A 26 19.31 -16.08 -14.41
C SER A 26 18.42 -17.19 -13.86
N SER A 27 18.76 -17.66 -12.67
CA SER A 27 18.03 -18.73 -11.98
C SER A 27 16.74 -18.14 -11.42
N ILE A 28 15.67 -18.19 -12.23
CA ILE A 28 14.32 -18.05 -11.71
C ILE A 28 14.05 -19.30 -10.85
N PRO A 29 13.53 -19.17 -9.61
CA PRO A 29 13.20 -20.31 -8.77
C PRO A 29 12.24 -21.27 -9.49
N ALA A 30 12.54 -22.56 -9.44
CA ALA A 30 11.84 -23.66 -10.13
C ALA A 30 10.36 -23.87 -9.69
N ILE A 31 9.79 -22.98 -8.88
CA ILE A 31 8.40 -23.07 -8.40
C ILE A 31 7.40 -22.46 -9.40
N TYR A 32 7.85 -21.65 -10.36
CA TYR A 32 6.95 -21.01 -11.34
C TYR A 32 6.68 -21.80 -12.64
N GLN A 33 7.33 -22.95 -12.86
CA GLN A 33 7.17 -23.74 -14.09
C GLN A 33 6.06 -24.82 -14.02
N GLN A 34 5.44 -25.06 -12.86
CA GLN A 34 4.41 -26.12 -12.71
C GLN A 34 2.96 -25.68 -13.01
N LEU A 35 2.73 -24.46 -13.50
CA LEU A 35 1.38 -23.92 -13.74
C LEU A 35 1.03 -23.75 -15.23
N LEU A 36 1.83 -24.30 -16.15
CA LEU A 36 1.63 -24.17 -17.60
C LEU A 36 1.85 -25.48 -18.38
N ASP A 37 1.48 -26.63 -17.82
CA ASP A 37 1.24 -27.86 -18.61
C ASP A 37 -0.28 -28.03 -18.81
N PRO A 38 -0.82 -27.78 -20.01
CA PRO A 38 -2.23 -27.97 -20.33
C PRO A 38 -2.58 -29.36 -20.92
N ASP A 39 -1.69 -30.36 -20.83
CA ASP A 39 -1.83 -31.63 -21.56
C ASP A 39 -1.97 -32.90 -20.67
N ASP A 40 -2.71 -32.82 -19.55
CA ASP A 40 -3.17 -34.02 -18.81
C ASP A 40 -4.71 -34.17 -18.89
N ASP A 41 -5.20 -34.23 -20.12
CA ASP A 41 -6.48 -34.85 -20.45
C ASP A 41 -6.29 -36.37 -20.41
N GLU A 42 -6.76 -37.07 -19.35
CA GLU A 42 -7.30 -38.46 -19.38
C GLU A 42 -7.60 -38.94 -17.94
N LEU A 43 -8.44 -38.22 -17.19
CA LEU A 43 -9.16 -38.82 -16.07
C LEU A 43 -10.46 -39.43 -16.59
N LEU A 44 -10.35 -40.71 -16.91
CA LEU A 44 -11.43 -41.67 -17.18
C LEU A 44 -12.56 -41.52 -16.16
N TRP A 45 -13.59 -40.77 -16.53
CA TRP A 45 -14.88 -40.79 -15.86
C TRP A 45 -15.52 -42.16 -16.11
N ASN A 46 -15.69 -42.96 -15.05
CA ASN A 46 -16.35 -44.25 -15.08
C ASN A 46 -17.79 -44.12 -14.54
N PRO A 47 -18.83 -44.09 -15.38
CA PRO A 47 -20.20 -43.77 -14.97
C PRO A 47 -21.03 -45.00 -14.55
N GLU A 48 -20.50 -45.95 -13.77
CA GLU A 48 -21.23 -47.16 -13.36
C GLU A 48 -21.05 -47.55 -11.89
N ASP A 49 -21.22 -46.61 -10.96
CA ASP A 49 -21.41 -46.97 -9.54
C ASP A 49 -22.60 -46.21 -8.92
N PRO A 50 -23.80 -46.82 -8.84
CA PRO A 50 -24.91 -46.26 -8.08
C PRO A 50 -24.67 -46.46 -6.59
N ALA A 51 -23.90 -45.56 -5.98
CA ALA A 51 -23.68 -45.54 -4.55
C ALA A 51 -24.99 -45.30 -3.77
N GLU A 52 -25.19 -46.15 -2.77
CA GLU A 52 -26.30 -46.18 -1.83
C GLU A 52 -26.58 -44.80 -1.20
N VAL A 53 -27.86 -44.42 -1.21
CA VAL A 53 -28.38 -43.27 -0.46
C VAL A 53 -28.31 -43.62 1.03
N THR A 54 -27.22 -43.22 1.68
CA THR A 54 -27.14 -43.21 3.15
C THR A 54 -27.74 -41.92 3.68
N ASP A 55 -28.77 -42.10 4.49
CA ASP A 55 -29.51 -41.13 5.30
C ASP A 55 -28.55 -40.25 6.14
N MET A 56 -28.31 -39.00 5.70
CA MET A 56 -27.63 -37.98 6.50
C MET A 56 -28.66 -37.28 7.37
N GLY A 57 -28.61 -37.62 8.66
CA GLY A 57 -29.41 -37.02 9.71
C GLY A 57 -29.25 -35.50 9.81
N SER A 58 -30.41 -34.85 9.90
CA SER A 58 -30.71 -33.65 10.70
C SER A 58 -29.58 -32.64 10.93
N ILE A 59 -29.45 -31.70 9.99
CA ILE A 59 -28.69 -30.45 10.18
C ILE A 59 -29.41 -29.58 11.23
N PRO A 60 -28.72 -29.06 12.27
CA PRO A 60 -29.31 -28.09 13.19
C PRO A 60 -29.66 -26.79 12.46
N ARG A 61 -30.90 -26.32 12.67
CA ARG A 61 -31.42 -25.07 12.09
C ARG A 61 -30.48 -23.90 12.39
N GLN A 62 -29.98 -23.26 11.34
CA GLN A 62 -29.29 -21.99 11.43
C GLN A 62 -30.20 -20.95 12.11
N HIS A 63 -29.67 -20.29 13.13
CA HIS A 63 -30.28 -19.13 13.76
C HIS A 63 -30.30 -17.99 12.73
N THR A 64 -31.48 -17.67 12.22
CA THR A 64 -31.73 -16.41 11.52
C THR A 64 -31.55 -15.26 12.52
N PRO A 65 -30.66 -14.29 12.29
CA PRO A 65 -30.62 -13.08 13.10
C PRO A 65 -31.95 -12.32 12.96
N PRO A 66 -32.49 -11.71 14.03
CA PRO A 66 -33.73 -10.97 13.95
C PRO A 66 -33.58 -9.76 13.01
N PRO A 67 -34.64 -9.37 12.28
CA PRO A 67 -34.61 -8.19 11.43
C PRO A 67 -34.34 -6.96 12.29
N ILE A 68 -33.27 -6.22 11.96
CA ILE A 68 -33.01 -4.90 12.51
C ILE A 68 -34.19 -4.01 12.09
N SER A 69 -34.97 -3.57 13.08
CA SER A 69 -36.14 -2.74 12.83
C SER A 69 -35.71 -1.36 12.33
N LEU A 70 -36.25 -0.97 11.17
CA LEU A 70 -35.96 0.27 10.45
C LEU A 70 -36.45 1.55 11.18
N ASN A 71 -36.87 1.44 12.44
CA ASN A 71 -37.51 2.51 13.20
C ASN A 71 -36.56 3.27 14.15
N ALA A 72 -35.25 2.95 14.16
CA ALA A 72 -34.27 3.59 15.05
C ALA A 72 -33.44 4.71 14.40
N VAL A 73 -33.65 5.04 13.11
CA VAL A 73 -32.89 6.09 12.39
C VAL A 73 -33.69 7.39 12.18
N LEU A 74 -34.88 7.50 12.78
CA LEU A 74 -35.73 8.70 12.72
C LEU A 74 -35.75 9.44 14.08
N ALA A 75 -34.60 9.92 14.57
CA ALA A 75 -34.58 10.74 15.79
C ALA A 75 -33.41 11.75 15.92
N THR A 76 -32.79 12.21 14.83
CA THR A 76 -31.81 13.32 14.90
C THR A 76 -31.82 14.17 13.62
N LEU A 77 -33.00 14.72 13.28
CA LEU A 77 -33.15 15.64 12.16
C LEU A 77 -34.08 16.81 12.53
N VAL A 78 -33.60 17.67 13.43
CA VAL A 78 -34.11 19.03 13.73
C VAL A 78 -32.90 19.74 14.37
N VAL A 79 -32.25 20.81 13.91
CA VAL A 79 -32.69 22.15 13.51
C VAL A 79 -31.48 22.81 12.82
N SER A 80 -31.66 23.42 11.65
CA SER A 80 -31.00 24.70 11.24
C SER A 80 -31.32 25.03 9.78
N ALA A 81 -32.56 25.43 9.54
CA ALA A 81 -32.92 26.23 8.38
C ALA A 81 -33.00 27.70 8.83
N ILE A 82 -31.99 28.51 8.49
CA ILE A 82 -32.15 29.96 8.36
C ILE A 82 -31.50 30.36 7.05
N ALA A 83 -32.33 30.94 6.18
CA ALA A 83 -32.03 31.44 4.86
C ALA A 83 -31.33 32.81 4.91
N VAL A 84 -30.36 33.04 4.01
CA VAL A 84 -30.03 34.35 3.42
C VAL A 84 -29.50 34.06 2.00
N LEU A 85 -30.31 34.05 0.93
CA LEU A 85 -30.82 35.18 0.13
C LEU A 85 -29.75 36.16 -0.38
N GLY A 86 -29.48 36.07 -1.69
CA GLY A 86 -28.84 37.11 -2.52
C GLY A 86 -27.30 37.05 -2.48
N ILE A 87 -26.57 36.99 -3.59
CA ILE A 87 -26.65 37.90 -4.73
C ILE A 87 -26.10 37.16 -5.97
N THR A 88 -26.97 36.92 -6.95
CA THR A 88 -26.57 36.79 -8.36
C THR A 88 -26.47 38.20 -8.95
N ARG A 89 -25.26 38.63 -9.31
CA ARG A 89 -25.07 39.64 -10.34
C ARG A 89 -24.00 39.19 -11.34
N VAL A 90 -24.52 38.71 -12.46
CA VAL A 90 -23.91 38.79 -13.79
C VAL A 90 -23.45 40.23 -14.04
N LEU A 91 -22.18 40.41 -14.41
CA LEU A 91 -21.75 41.46 -15.32
C LEU A 91 -20.60 40.92 -16.17
N THR A 92 -20.94 40.60 -17.42
CA THR A 92 -20.03 40.52 -18.56
C THR A 92 -19.58 41.93 -18.95
N GLY A 93 -18.31 42.10 -19.33
CA GLY A 93 -17.82 43.32 -19.98
C GLY A 93 -16.29 43.31 -20.24
N PRO A 94 -15.81 43.72 -21.44
CA PRO A 94 -14.48 43.36 -21.96
C PRO A 94 -13.39 44.43 -21.81
N ASP A 95 -12.13 43.98 -21.99
CA ASP A 95 -10.90 44.67 -22.43
C ASP A 95 -10.69 46.16 -22.14
N ARG A 96 -9.60 46.45 -21.40
CA ARG A 96 -8.50 47.36 -21.83
C ARG A 96 -7.33 47.37 -20.82
N PRO A 97 -6.07 47.54 -21.30
CA PRO A 97 -4.89 47.65 -20.44
C PRO A 97 -4.70 49.10 -19.99
N VAL A 98 -4.34 49.30 -18.71
CA VAL A 98 -3.85 50.60 -18.23
C VAL A 98 -2.65 50.38 -17.32
N ASP A 99 -1.50 50.80 -17.82
CA ASP A 99 -0.28 51.08 -17.08
C ASP A 99 -0.55 52.31 -16.19
N VAL A 100 -0.42 52.20 -14.86
CA VAL A 100 -0.39 53.38 -13.96
C VAL A 100 0.64 53.20 -12.85
N LEU A 101 1.69 54.02 -13.00
CA LEU A 101 2.68 54.46 -12.05
C LEU A 101 2.06 54.96 -10.73
N GLY A 102 2.66 54.55 -9.60
CA GLY A 102 2.87 55.36 -8.39
C GLY A 102 1.67 55.99 -7.68
N ASN A 103 1.40 55.54 -6.45
CA ASN A 103 1.45 56.44 -5.29
C ASN A 103 1.41 55.66 -3.98
N SER A 104 2.48 55.81 -3.20
CA SER A 104 2.56 55.41 -1.80
C SER A 104 1.65 56.31 -0.97
N VAL A 105 0.58 55.75 -0.40
CA VAL A 105 -0.19 56.39 0.66
C VAL A 105 -0.05 55.53 1.92
N GLN A 106 0.72 56.08 2.85
CA GLN A 106 1.01 55.53 4.17
C GLN A 106 -0.22 55.77 5.07
N SER A 107 -1.01 54.71 5.33
CA SER A 107 -2.05 54.74 6.35
C SER A 107 -1.44 54.39 7.71
N THR A 108 -1.38 55.39 8.59
CA THR A 108 -1.06 55.21 10.02
C THR A 108 -2.32 54.76 10.76
N THR A 109 -2.37 53.49 11.13
CA THR A 109 -3.39 52.94 12.04
C THR A 109 -2.89 53.04 13.48
N SER A 110 -3.55 53.86 14.30
CA SER A 110 -3.29 53.96 15.73
C SER A 110 -3.94 52.78 16.47
N THR A 111 -3.13 51.82 16.92
CA THR A 111 -3.59 50.71 17.76
C THR A 111 -3.64 51.15 19.22
N SER A 112 -4.85 51.21 19.78
CA SER A 112 -5.09 51.44 21.22
C SER A 112 -4.75 50.18 22.00
N SER A 113 -3.80 50.29 22.95
CA SER A 113 -3.40 49.21 23.86
C SER A 113 -4.45 49.03 24.98
N PRO A 114 -4.98 47.82 25.21
CA PRO A 114 -5.80 47.54 26.38
C PRO A 114 -4.97 47.56 27.68
N PRO A 115 -5.62 47.80 28.84
CA PRO A 115 -4.96 47.91 30.13
C PRO A 115 -4.34 46.56 30.58
N ALA A 116 -3.13 46.64 31.14
CA ALA A 116 -2.39 45.50 31.66
C ALA A 116 -3.03 44.96 32.94
N THR A 117 -3.59 43.76 32.87
CA THR A 117 -3.99 42.96 34.03
C THR A 117 -2.75 42.30 34.62
N VAL A 118 -2.35 42.74 35.83
CA VAL A 118 -1.27 42.14 36.60
C VAL A 118 -1.73 40.80 37.14
N ALA A 119 -1.29 39.70 36.50
CA ALA A 119 -1.53 38.35 37.00
C ALA A 119 -0.56 38.03 38.16
N VAL A 120 -1.11 37.49 39.24
CA VAL A 120 -0.37 37.03 40.43
C VAL A 120 0.48 35.81 40.03
N PRO A 121 1.77 35.73 40.41
CA PRO A 121 2.61 34.58 40.08
C PRO A 121 2.16 33.35 40.87
N THR A 122 1.55 32.39 40.19
CA THR A 122 1.23 31.07 40.74
C THR A 122 2.41 30.14 40.50
N THR A 123 3.16 29.81 41.55
CA THR A 123 4.25 28.83 41.49
C THR A 123 3.67 27.43 41.36
N VAL A 124 3.61 26.90 40.14
CA VAL A 124 3.19 25.51 39.88
C VAL A 124 4.43 24.63 40.02
N THR A 125 4.50 23.84 41.10
CA THR A 125 5.56 22.85 41.27
C THR A 125 5.25 21.65 40.38
N THR A 126 5.79 21.64 39.16
CA THR A 126 5.68 20.52 38.24
C THR A 126 6.62 19.41 38.69
N THR A 127 6.10 18.41 39.39
CA THR A 127 6.83 17.16 39.66
C THR A 127 7.05 16.44 38.34
N THR A 128 8.22 16.61 37.75
CA THR A 128 8.65 15.88 36.56
C THR A 128 9.01 14.46 37.01
N LEU A 129 8.15 13.50 36.70
CA LEU A 129 8.48 12.08 36.84
C LEU A 129 9.73 11.79 35.97
N PRO A 130 10.69 10.99 36.46
CA PRO A 130 11.81 10.57 35.63
C PRO A 130 11.25 9.90 34.37
N PRO A 131 11.79 10.19 33.17
CA PRO A 131 11.32 9.57 31.95
C PRO A 131 11.51 8.06 32.08
N THR A 132 10.39 7.32 32.13
CA THR A 132 10.42 5.87 32.01
C THR A 132 10.94 5.55 30.61
N THR A 133 12.24 5.28 30.51
CA THR A 133 12.87 4.89 29.25
C THR A 133 12.47 3.45 29.00
N ILE A 134 11.35 3.24 28.31
CA ILE A 134 11.00 1.92 27.80
C ILE A 134 12.12 1.56 26.81
N PRO A 135 12.81 0.43 26.99
CA PRO A 135 13.85 0.03 26.05
C PRO A 135 13.22 -0.05 24.66
N ALA A 136 13.77 0.70 23.71
CA ALA A 136 13.32 0.62 22.32
C ALA A 136 13.45 -0.84 21.87
N ARG A 137 12.34 -1.45 21.47
CA ARG A 137 12.42 -2.75 20.79
C ARG A 137 13.21 -2.52 19.50
N THR A 138 14.25 -3.30 19.32
CA THR A 138 15.08 -3.26 18.10
C THR A 138 14.90 -4.55 17.34
N ILE A 139 14.78 -4.46 16.03
CA ILE A 139 14.80 -5.61 15.12
C ILE A 139 16.21 -5.70 14.54
N ALA A 140 16.89 -6.81 14.82
CA ALA A 140 18.22 -7.05 14.28
C ALA A 140 18.10 -7.43 12.80
N PRO A 141 18.84 -6.78 11.89
CA PRO A 141 18.83 -7.13 10.48
C PRO A 141 19.39 -8.54 10.26
N ILE A 142 18.82 -9.29 9.32
CA ILE A 142 19.28 -10.64 8.95
C ILE A 142 19.52 -10.73 7.43
N GLY A 143 20.62 -11.40 7.06
CA GLY A 143 21.01 -11.64 5.67
C GLY A 143 21.49 -10.37 4.94
N ASP A 144 21.76 -10.52 3.65
CA ASP A 144 22.21 -9.41 2.80
C ASP A 144 21.05 -8.47 2.44
N PRO A 145 21.28 -7.15 2.33
CA PRO A 145 20.26 -6.20 1.90
C PRO A 145 19.67 -6.57 0.53
N ILE A 146 18.34 -6.53 0.43
CA ILE A 146 17.61 -6.68 -0.83
C ILE A 146 17.61 -5.32 -1.54
N PRO A 147 17.97 -5.23 -2.82
CA PRO A 147 17.85 -3.98 -3.57
C PRO A 147 16.41 -3.46 -3.51
N ILE A 148 16.23 -2.15 -3.29
CA ILE A 148 14.88 -1.53 -3.19
C ILE A 148 14.01 -1.83 -4.42
N ALA A 149 14.63 -1.92 -5.60
CA ALA A 149 13.95 -2.27 -6.85
C ALA A 149 13.36 -3.70 -6.86
N ASP A 150 13.89 -4.58 -6.03
CA ASP A 150 13.46 -5.98 -5.92
C ASP A 150 12.41 -6.16 -4.80
N ILE A 151 12.17 -5.15 -3.96
CA ILE A 151 11.12 -5.12 -2.92
C ILE A 151 9.81 -4.61 -3.54
N GLY A 152 9.30 -5.32 -4.55
CA GLY A 152 8.09 -4.93 -5.27
C GLY A 152 6.82 -5.13 -4.46
N MET A 153 5.97 -4.11 -4.38
CA MET A 153 4.64 -4.23 -3.74
C MET A 153 3.68 -5.04 -4.63
N GLY A 154 3.27 -6.21 -4.16
CA GLY A 154 2.37 -7.12 -4.86
C GLY A 154 1.07 -7.37 -4.09
N ALA A 155 0.08 -7.98 -4.75
CA ALA A 155 -1.21 -8.27 -4.14
C ALA A 155 -1.13 -9.31 -3.00
N PHE A 156 -0.09 -10.15 -3.01
CA PHE A 156 0.06 -11.30 -2.12
C PHE A 156 1.32 -11.25 -1.27
N GLY A 157 2.01 -10.11 -1.26
CA GLY A 157 3.32 -10.02 -0.64
C GLY A 157 4.11 -8.78 -1.02
N LEU A 158 5.35 -8.75 -0.54
CA LEU A 158 6.30 -7.66 -0.73
C LEU A 158 7.66 -8.22 -1.18
N GLY A 159 8.03 -8.03 -2.44
CA GLY A 159 9.26 -8.60 -3.01
C GLY A 159 9.23 -10.13 -2.98
N GLU A 160 10.24 -10.72 -2.33
CA GLU A 160 10.33 -12.19 -2.11
C GLU A 160 9.43 -12.71 -0.96
N PHE A 161 8.72 -11.81 -0.28
CA PHE A 161 7.94 -12.13 0.92
C PHE A 161 6.46 -12.33 0.59
N ASP A 162 6.05 -13.57 0.38
CA ASP A 162 4.64 -13.93 0.33
C ASP A 162 3.97 -13.73 1.70
N PHE A 163 2.66 -13.51 1.72
CA PHE A 163 1.90 -13.61 2.96
C PHE A 163 2.03 -15.01 3.59
N ASP A 164 1.78 -15.05 4.88
CA ASP A 164 1.76 -16.25 5.73
C ASP A 164 3.14 -16.80 6.12
N ILE A 165 4.21 -16.16 5.65
CA ILE A 165 5.56 -16.40 6.16
C ILE A 165 5.76 -15.74 7.54
N ASP A 166 6.79 -16.18 8.26
CA ASP A 166 7.12 -15.67 9.59
C ASP A 166 7.37 -14.15 9.59
N PHE A 167 6.61 -13.43 10.40
CA PHE A 167 6.64 -11.96 10.45
C PHE A 167 7.97 -11.41 10.96
N ASP A 168 8.58 -12.07 11.96
CA ASP A 168 9.86 -11.62 12.52
C ASP A 168 10.99 -11.75 11.49
N PHE A 169 10.98 -12.84 10.71
CA PHE A 169 11.89 -13.04 9.59
C PHE A 169 11.74 -11.93 8.54
N VAL A 170 10.50 -11.61 8.12
CA VAL A 170 10.25 -10.53 7.15
C VAL A 170 10.75 -9.19 7.68
N ALA A 171 10.40 -8.86 8.92
CA ALA A 171 10.81 -7.59 9.53
C ALA A 171 12.34 -7.49 9.65
N ALA A 172 13.03 -8.57 9.99
CA ALA A 172 14.48 -8.62 10.06
C ALA A 172 15.17 -8.51 8.68
N ARG A 173 14.60 -9.13 7.64
CA ARG A 173 15.12 -9.01 6.26
C ARG A 173 14.89 -7.60 5.70
N LEU A 174 13.73 -7.02 5.94
CA LEU A 174 13.46 -5.62 5.55
C LEU A 174 14.34 -4.65 6.33
N ALA A 175 14.64 -4.91 7.61
CA ALA A 175 15.57 -4.08 8.38
C ALA A 175 16.99 -4.09 7.80
N ALA A 176 17.42 -5.18 7.15
CA ALA A 176 18.70 -5.23 6.44
C ALA A 176 18.71 -4.29 5.21
N SER A 177 17.55 -4.07 4.58
CA SER A 177 17.42 -3.32 3.32
C SER A 177 17.05 -1.85 3.53
N LEU A 178 16.14 -1.59 4.47
CA LEU A 178 15.55 -0.27 4.76
C LEU A 178 16.17 0.40 5.98
N GLY A 179 17.06 -0.29 6.71
CA GLY A 179 17.60 0.17 7.97
C GLY A 179 16.70 -0.14 9.17
N PRO A 180 17.04 0.38 10.37
CA PRO A 180 16.27 0.09 11.58
C PRO A 180 14.83 0.60 11.45
N PRO A 181 13.84 -0.09 12.05
CA PRO A 181 12.47 0.38 12.05
C PRO A 181 12.36 1.71 12.81
N SER A 182 11.56 2.61 12.26
CA SER A 182 11.19 3.89 12.87
C SER A 182 10.21 3.72 14.03
N ASP A 183 9.41 2.65 14.02
CA ASP A 183 8.44 2.35 15.06
C ASP A 183 8.10 0.85 15.07
N ILE A 184 7.74 0.35 16.25
CA ILE A 184 7.31 -1.03 16.47
C ILE A 184 6.10 -0.98 17.40
N VAL A 185 4.96 -1.41 16.87
CA VAL A 185 3.68 -1.43 17.57
C VAL A 185 3.25 -2.87 17.82
N GLY A 186 2.72 -3.15 19.01
CA GLY A 186 2.13 -4.45 19.33
C GLY A 186 2.78 -5.18 20.50
N PRO A 187 2.12 -6.22 21.05
CA PRO A 187 0.82 -6.73 20.60
C PRO A 187 -0.32 -5.76 20.92
N ILE A 188 -1.21 -5.54 19.95
CA ILE A 188 -2.47 -4.80 20.13
C ILE A 188 -3.61 -5.56 19.47
N GLU A 189 -4.83 -5.39 19.98
CA GLU A 189 -6.03 -5.88 19.29
C GLU A 189 -6.32 -4.99 18.08
N SER A 190 -6.51 -5.60 16.92
CA SER A 190 -6.91 -4.89 15.71
C SER A 190 -8.37 -4.50 15.80
N ALA A 191 -8.67 -3.26 15.42
CA ALA A 191 -10.00 -2.74 15.13
C ALA A 191 -10.30 -2.74 13.61
N GLY A 192 -9.47 -3.41 12.80
CA GLY A 192 -9.55 -3.34 11.33
C GLY A 192 -8.41 -2.53 10.70
N GLN A 193 -7.65 -1.80 11.51
CA GLN A 193 -6.53 -1.00 11.01
C GLN A 193 -5.50 -1.87 10.28
N TYR A 194 -4.88 -1.28 9.26
CA TYR A 194 -3.86 -1.92 8.44
C TYR A 194 -4.32 -3.16 7.65
N GLY A 195 -5.63 -3.34 7.45
CA GLY A 195 -6.18 -4.43 6.64
C GLY A 195 -6.19 -5.79 7.32
N THR A 196 -6.25 -5.80 8.65
CA THR A 196 -6.38 -7.02 9.45
C THR A 196 -7.79 -7.15 10.02
N CYS A 197 -8.15 -8.31 10.55
CA CYS A 197 -9.51 -8.51 11.06
C CYS A 197 -9.66 -7.96 12.46
N ALA A 198 -10.76 -7.24 12.69
CA ALA A 198 -11.14 -6.79 14.02
C ALA A 198 -11.14 -7.97 15.01
N GLY A 199 -10.53 -7.78 16.18
CA GLY A 199 -10.34 -8.81 17.21
C GLY A 199 -9.05 -9.63 17.08
N SER A 200 -8.28 -9.48 16.00
CA SER A 200 -6.99 -10.18 15.86
C SER A 200 -5.89 -9.49 16.67
N THR A 201 -4.99 -10.26 17.28
CA THR A 201 -3.77 -9.70 17.88
C THR A 201 -2.76 -9.39 16.78
N ILE A 202 -2.36 -8.13 16.64
CA ILE A 202 -1.44 -7.68 15.59
C ILE A 202 -0.14 -7.11 16.15
N HIS A 203 0.90 -7.23 15.32
CA HIS A 203 2.20 -6.59 15.49
C HIS A 203 2.48 -5.82 14.20
N ALA A 204 2.90 -4.56 14.30
CA ALA A 204 3.22 -3.73 13.16
C ALA A 204 4.62 -3.15 13.30
N VAL A 205 5.36 -3.11 12.20
CA VAL A 205 6.71 -2.55 12.14
C VAL A 205 6.74 -1.51 11.02
N ARG A 206 7.23 -0.31 11.34
CA ARG A 206 7.29 0.82 10.40
C ARG A 206 8.72 1.12 9.96
N PHE A 207 8.94 1.17 8.66
CA PHE A 207 10.16 1.60 8.00
C PHE A 207 9.89 2.87 7.19
N GLY A 208 9.96 4.04 7.83
CA GLY A 208 9.56 5.31 7.22
C GLY A 208 8.11 5.25 6.74
N GLN A 209 7.91 5.40 5.43
CA GLN A 209 6.58 5.36 4.80
C GLN A 209 6.00 3.95 4.61
N LEU A 210 6.70 2.86 4.98
CA LEU A 210 6.19 1.49 4.90
C LEU A 210 5.79 0.98 6.29
N ILE A 211 4.61 0.39 6.41
CA ILE A 211 4.20 -0.43 7.56
C ILE A 211 3.97 -1.86 7.07
N ILE A 212 4.56 -2.84 7.75
CA ILE A 212 4.21 -4.25 7.61
C ILE A 212 3.45 -4.72 8.86
N VAL A 213 2.52 -5.65 8.69
CA VAL A 213 1.70 -6.17 9.79
C VAL A 213 1.73 -7.69 9.81
N GLY A 214 1.99 -8.21 11.02
CA GLY A 214 1.87 -9.60 11.37
C GLY A 214 0.64 -9.83 12.24
N VAL A 215 -0.05 -10.94 12.01
CA VAL A 215 -1.17 -11.41 12.85
C VAL A 215 -0.69 -12.61 13.66
N GLU A 216 -0.91 -12.57 14.97
CA GLU A 216 -0.59 -13.65 15.89
C GLU A 216 -1.71 -14.69 15.89
N GLY A 217 -1.36 -15.93 15.54
CA GLY A 217 -2.26 -17.08 15.58
C GLY A 217 -2.49 -17.60 17.00
N SER A 218 -3.43 -18.54 17.14
CA SER A 218 -3.72 -19.19 18.44
C SER A 218 -2.54 -20.02 19.00
N ASP A 219 -1.59 -20.37 18.14
CA ASP A 219 -0.34 -21.05 18.46
C ASP A 219 0.79 -20.08 18.85
N GLY A 220 0.53 -18.76 18.86
CA GLY A 220 1.50 -17.71 19.15
C GLY A 220 2.45 -17.41 17.98
N VAL A 221 2.28 -18.07 16.82
CA VAL A 221 3.08 -17.81 15.62
C VAL A 221 2.55 -16.55 14.95
N ARG A 222 3.46 -15.68 14.51
CA ARG A 222 3.12 -14.41 13.86
C ARG A 222 3.36 -14.52 12.37
N ALA A 223 2.29 -14.49 11.60
CA ALA A 223 2.33 -14.57 10.14
C ALA A 223 2.26 -13.16 9.54
N PHE A 224 3.10 -12.84 8.56
CA PHE A 224 3.00 -11.61 7.77
C PHE A 224 1.71 -11.63 6.94
N ARG A 225 0.84 -10.61 7.10
CA ARG A 225 -0.50 -10.61 6.48
C ARG A 225 -0.80 -9.41 5.61
N SER A 226 -0.18 -8.26 5.86
CA SER A 226 -0.46 -7.06 5.08
C SER A 226 0.68 -6.06 5.14
N TYR A 227 0.67 -5.14 4.17
CA TYR A 227 1.51 -3.96 4.19
C TYR A 227 0.73 -2.73 3.75
N ARG A 228 1.26 -1.56 4.14
CA ARG A 228 0.74 -0.24 3.78
C ARG A 228 1.92 0.67 3.49
N THR A 229 1.88 1.41 2.39
CA THR A 229 2.74 2.58 2.24
C THR A 229 1.91 3.83 1.99
N ASP A 230 2.22 4.92 2.68
CA ASP A 230 1.43 6.16 2.64
C ASP A 230 2.35 7.38 2.87
N LEU A 231 2.11 8.46 2.11
CA LEU A 231 2.74 9.77 2.29
C LEU A 231 2.35 10.45 3.61
N SER A 232 1.26 10.02 4.24
CA SER A 232 0.86 10.48 5.58
C SER A 232 1.79 9.97 6.69
N PHE A 233 2.55 8.89 6.43
CA PHE A 233 3.50 8.35 7.39
C PHE A 233 4.80 9.15 7.38
N GLU A 234 5.28 9.50 8.57
CA GLU A 234 6.54 10.21 8.73
C GLU A 234 7.73 9.37 8.25
N GLY A 235 8.70 10.01 7.61
CA GLY A 235 9.96 9.40 7.19
C GLY A 235 10.34 9.73 5.76
N GLU A 236 11.57 9.35 5.40
CA GLU A 236 12.08 9.49 4.04
C GLU A 236 11.28 8.59 3.07
N PRO A 237 11.10 9.02 1.81
CA PRO A 237 10.51 8.18 0.77
C PRO A 237 11.25 6.85 0.67
N SER A 238 10.51 5.75 0.78
CA SER A 238 11.09 4.39 0.73
C SER A 238 11.67 4.03 -0.65
N GLY A 239 11.24 4.74 -1.70
CA GLY A 239 11.59 4.43 -3.08
C GLY A 239 10.92 3.17 -3.63
N LEU A 240 10.07 2.52 -2.82
CA LEU A 240 9.35 1.30 -3.19
C LEU A 240 8.34 1.58 -4.32
N SER A 241 8.18 0.61 -5.20
CA SER A 241 7.16 0.59 -6.24
C SER A 241 6.37 -0.69 -6.20
N THR A 242 5.20 -0.70 -6.82
CA THR A 242 4.54 -1.95 -7.17
C THR A 242 5.41 -2.76 -8.14
N ILE A 243 5.11 -4.05 -8.26
CA ILE A 243 5.74 -4.92 -9.27
C ILE A 243 5.54 -4.42 -10.72
N SER A 244 4.56 -3.54 -10.95
CA SER A 244 4.30 -2.91 -12.25
C SER A 244 4.89 -1.50 -12.37
N GLY A 245 5.56 -0.99 -11.32
CA GLY A 245 6.31 0.26 -11.35
C GLY A 245 5.60 1.49 -10.79
N VAL A 246 4.37 1.37 -10.27
CA VAL A 246 3.65 2.52 -9.66
C VAL A 246 4.24 2.84 -8.29
N LYS A 247 4.44 4.13 -8.01
CA LYS A 247 5.03 4.65 -6.77
C LYS A 247 4.10 5.65 -6.09
N LEU A 248 4.39 5.92 -4.81
CA LEU A 248 3.83 7.10 -4.15
C LEU A 248 4.29 8.37 -4.87
N GLY A 249 3.35 9.30 -5.08
CA GLY A 249 3.60 10.53 -5.85
C GLY A 249 3.32 10.41 -7.35
N ASP A 250 3.11 9.21 -7.90
CA ASP A 250 2.69 9.05 -9.29
C ASP A 250 1.29 9.60 -9.52
N THR A 251 1.01 10.00 -10.77
CA THR A 251 -0.32 10.48 -11.15
C THR A 251 -1.30 9.34 -11.37
N VAL A 252 -2.58 9.63 -11.25
CA VAL A 252 -3.69 8.73 -11.60
C VAL A 252 -3.66 8.40 -13.10
N ALA A 253 -3.18 9.30 -13.96
CA ALA A 253 -2.92 8.97 -15.36
C ALA A 253 -1.88 7.86 -15.50
N SER A 254 -0.75 7.95 -14.79
CA SER A 254 0.28 6.90 -14.77
C SER A 254 -0.26 5.59 -14.20
N LEU A 255 -1.05 5.64 -13.12
CA LEU A 255 -1.73 4.48 -12.55
C LEU A 255 -2.64 3.78 -13.57
N LYS A 256 -3.55 4.53 -14.22
CA LYS A 256 -4.47 4.00 -15.23
C LYS A 256 -3.73 3.43 -16.44
N SER A 257 -2.65 4.09 -16.87
CA SER A 257 -1.81 3.62 -17.98
C SER A 257 -1.07 2.33 -17.63
N THR A 258 -0.50 2.24 -16.44
CA THR A 258 0.26 1.06 -15.98
C THR A 258 -0.63 -0.17 -15.82
N TYR A 259 -1.86 0.05 -15.35
CA TYR A 259 -2.83 -1.00 -15.10
C TYR A 259 -3.95 -1.08 -16.15
N SER A 260 -3.67 -0.74 -17.40
CA SER A 260 -4.68 -0.70 -18.46
C SER A 260 -5.30 -2.07 -18.77
N SER A 261 -4.66 -3.17 -18.37
CA SER A 261 -5.16 -4.54 -18.48
C SER A 261 -6.01 -4.99 -17.29
N LEU A 262 -6.04 -4.21 -16.22
CA LEU A 262 -6.80 -4.48 -15.00
C LEU A 262 -7.96 -3.50 -14.86
N ARG A 263 -8.90 -3.80 -13.97
CA ARG A 263 -10.04 -2.92 -13.71
C ARG A 263 -9.70 -1.97 -12.55
N VAL A 264 -9.41 -0.72 -12.88
CA VAL A 264 -9.20 0.36 -11.89
C VAL A 264 -10.54 1.04 -11.58
N GLN A 265 -10.94 1.05 -10.31
CA GLN A 265 -12.13 1.75 -9.83
C GLN A 265 -11.74 2.83 -8.82
N PHE A 266 -12.52 3.92 -8.76
CA PHE A 266 -12.36 4.97 -7.75
C PHE A 266 -13.62 5.01 -6.89
N VAL A 267 -13.43 4.98 -5.57
CA VAL A 267 -14.52 4.90 -4.59
C VAL A 267 -14.29 5.96 -3.51
N GLN A 268 -15.37 6.53 -2.98
CA GLN A 268 -15.30 7.40 -1.80
C GLN A 268 -15.25 6.54 -0.54
N ASP A 269 -14.13 6.59 0.16
CA ASP A 269 -13.91 6.03 1.48
C ASP A 269 -14.17 7.11 2.55
N PRO A 270 -14.84 6.78 3.67
CA PRO A 270 -15.13 7.76 4.72
C PRO A 270 -13.89 8.21 5.50
N GLU A 271 -12.85 7.39 5.57
CA GLU A 271 -11.61 7.68 6.32
C GLU A 271 -10.52 8.19 5.39
N ASP A 272 -10.33 7.54 4.24
CA ASP A 272 -9.21 7.78 3.33
C ASP A 272 -9.54 8.76 2.18
N GLY A 273 -10.78 9.23 2.07
CA GLY A 273 -11.18 10.11 0.98
C GLY A 273 -11.39 9.35 -0.33
N VAL A 274 -10.86 9.82 -1.45
CA VAL A 274 -10.96 9.09 -2.72
C VAL A 274 -9.89 8.00 -2.74
N ILE A 275 -10.29 6.75 -2.91
CA ILE A 275 -9.36 5.63 -3.06
C ILE A 275 -9.44 5.04 -4.46
N PHE A 276 -8.33 4.50 -4.96
CA PHE A 276 -8.33 3.58 -6.09
C PHE A 276 -8.45 2.13 -5.58
N GLN A 277 -9.04 1.27 -6.40
CA GLN A 277 -9.08 -0.17 -6.22
C GLN A 277 -8.71 -0.86 -7.53
N LEU A 278 -7.74 -1.75 -7.46
CA LEU A 278 -7.24 -2.52 -8.59
C LEU A 278 -7.83 -3.94 -8.54
N TRP A 279 -8.68 -4.27 -9.50
CA TRP A 279 -9.38 -5.55 -9.55
C TRP A 279 -8.87 -6.39 -10.72
N ARG A 280 -8.69 -7.70 -10.48
CA ARG A 280 -8.47 -8.67 -11.53
C ARG A 280 -9.77 -8.88 -12.32
N PRO A 281 -9.79 -8.68 -13.66
CA PRO A 281 -11.02 -8.81 -14.43
C PRO A 281 -11.61 -10.23 -14.47
N SER A 282 -10.78 -11.27 -14.34
CA SER A 282 -11.19 -12.68 -14.53
C SER A 282 -12.08 -13.22 -13.42
N ASP A 283 -11.80 -12.86 -12.17
CA ASP A 283 -12.44 -13.40 -10.97
C ASP A 283 -12.95 -12.30 -10.01
N GLY A 284 -12.68 -11.03 -10.32
CA GLY A 284 -13.05 -9.93 -9.45
C GLY A 284 -12.26 -9.89 -8.15
N GLN A 285 -11.06 -10.48 -8.08
CA GLN A 285 -10.21 -10.38 -6.91
C GLN A 285 -9.61 -8.97 -6.77
N LEU A 286 -9.69 -8.37 -5.57
CA LEU A 286 -8.98 -7.14 -5.24
C LEU A 286 -7.48 -7.43 -5.13
N LEU A 287 -6.66 -6.68 -5.87
CA LEU A 287 -5.22 -6.85 -5.94
C LEU A 287 -4.48 -5.82 -5.11
N LEU A 288 -4.81 -4.54 -5.28
CA LEU A 288 -4.21 -3.42 -4.55
C LEU A 288 -5.26 -2.32 -4.40
N TRP A 289 -5.09 -1.47 -3.41
CA TRP A 289 -5.91 -0.28 -3.26
C TRP A 289 -5.11 0.82 -2.56
N GLY A 290 -5.64 2.03 -2.50
CA GLY A 290 -5.02 3.10 -1.72
C GLY A 290 -5.57 4.49 -2.02
N PRO A 291 -5.27 5.48 -1.19
CA PRO A 291 -5.76 6.84 -1.35
C PRO A 291 -5.12 7.56 -2.56
N VAL A 292 -5.92 8.41 -3.17
CA VAL A 292 -5.51 9.38 -4.19
C VAL A 292 -6.07 10.76 -3.85
N THR A 293 -5.40 11.82 -4.27
CA THR A 293 -5.90 13.18 -4.04
C THR A 293 -7.18 13.51 -4.81
N SER A 294 -7.40 12.85 -5.95
CA SER A 294 -8.61 12.93 -6.79
C SER A 294 -8.66 11.73 -7.76
N ASN A 295 -9.78 11.54 -8.46
CA ASN A 295 -9.92 10.55 -9.54
C ASN A 295 -9.57 11.10 -10.95
N GLU A 296 -9.17 12.38 -11.01
CA GLU A 296 -8.73 13.08 -12.22
C GLU A 296 -7.33 12.63 -12.64
N ALA A 297 -6.96 12.89 -13.90
CA ALA A 297 -5.69 12.42 -14.47
C ALA A 297 -4.45 12.93 -13.73
N ASP A 298 -4.51 14.13 -13.16
CA ASP A 298 -3.47 14.79 -12.38
C ASP A 298 -3.55 14.52 -10.87
N GLY A 299 -4.55 13.75 -10.42
CA GLY A 299 -4.62 13.24 -9.06
C GLY A 299 -3.36 12.43 -8.74
N ILE A 300 -2.94 12.42 -7.47
CA ILE A 300 -1.69 11.81 -7.02
C ILE A 300 -2.00 10.58 -6.17
N VAL A 301 -1.26 9.49 -6.38
CA VAL A 301 -1.27 8.30 -5.53
C VAL A 301 -0.57 8.63 -4.21
N THR A 302 -1.33 8.70 -3.12
CA THR A 302 -0.79 9.03 -1.80
C THR A 302 -0.57 7.80 -0.92
N GLY A 303 -1.19 6.67 -1.23
CA GLY A 303 -0.94 5.41 -0.55
C GLY A 303 -1.12 4.18 -1.46
N ILE A 304 -0.43 3.08 -1.14
CA ILE A 304 -0.52 1.79 -1.84
C ILE A 304 -0.57 0.68 -0.78
N TYR A 305 -1.65 -0.09 -0.81
CA TYR A 305 -2.03 -1.03 0.24
C TYR A 305 -2.29 -2.41 -0.35
N SER A 306 -1.85 -3.45 0.37
CA SER A 306 -2.29 -4.82 0.09
C SER A 306 -3.79 -4.99 0.35
N PRO A 307 -4.44 -6.02 -0.23
CA PRO A 307 -5.80 -6.38 0.12
C PRO A 307 -5.95 -6.64 1.62
N ASP A 308 -7.16 -6.41 2.14
CA ASP A 308 -7.48 -6.69 3.54
C ASP A 308 -7.66 -8.20 3.74
N SER A 309 -7.07 -8.74 4.81
CA SER A 309 -7.08 -10.18 5.11
C SER A 309 -8.49 -10.77 5.32
N CYS A 310 -9.48 -9.91 5.59
CA CYS A 310 -10.86 -10.31 5.90
C CYS A 310 -11.79 -10.21 4.69
N GLY A 311 -11.24 -9.81 3.54
CA GLY A 311 -12.00 -9.42 2.36
C GLY A 311 -12.67 -8.06 2.56
N ARG A 312 -12.38 -7.10 1.66
CA ARG A 312 -13.32 -6.03 1.34
C ARG A 312 -14.34 -6.61 0.35
N GLY A 313 -15.30 -7.38 0.87
CA GLY A 313 -16.38 -8.00 0.10
C GLY A 313 -17.68 -7.24 0.24
#